data_AF-A0A935NV54-F1
#
_entry.id   AF-A0A935NV54-F1
#
_cell.length_a   1.000
_cell.length_b   1.000
_cell.length_c   1.000
_cell.angle_alpha   90.00
_cell.angle_beta   90.00
_cell.angle_gamma   90.00
#
_symmetry.space_group_name_H-M   'P 1'
#
loop_
_entity.id
_entity.type
_entity.pdbx_description
1 polymer ?
#
loop_
_entity_poly.entity_id
_entity_poly.type
_entity_poly.pdbx_seq_one_letter_code
_entity_poly.pdbx_strand_id
1 'polypeptide(L)'
;MTKQWIHAGGEYQVPFLTAASKALRGDPGACPKCKAPLRAYFHAFRAREGKGTLWVWCAACRLHTHAPRVQPLVTFHDPFASLSLEDFARLESESDPSFFERLEALWIAGGLQEVVAERQ
;
A
#
# COMPACT_ATOMS: atom_id res chain seq x y z
N MET A 1 21.94 10.79 -3.33
CA MET A 1 21.05 10.33 -4.41
C MET A 1 19.80 9.73 -3.79
N THR A 2 18.69 10.46 -3.80
CA THR A 2 17.38 9.96 -3.38
C THR A 2 16.96 8.85 -4.36
N LYS A 3 16.85 7.60 -3.88
CA LYS A 3 16.47 6.47 -4.74
C LYS A 3 14.99 6.58 -5.08
N GLN A 4 14.67 6.76 -6.36
CA GLN A 4 13.32 6.86 -6.88
C GLN A 4 12.53 5.56 -6.65
N TRP A 5 11.23 5.68 -6.37
CA TRP A 5 10.31 4.55 -6.34
C TRP A 5 9.98 4.07 -7.76
N ILE A 6 9.98 2.76 -7.96
CA ILE A 6 9.85 2.13 -9.27
C ILE A 6 8.65 1.18 -9.25
N HIS A 7 7.77 1.29 -10.23
CA HIS A 7 6.67 0.35 -10.38
C HIS A 7 7.20 -1.04 -10.75
N ALA A 8 6.70 -2.08 -10.07
CA ALA A 8 7.02 -3.48 -10.34
C ALA A 8 6.42 -3.92 -11.70
N GLY A 9 7.13 -3.61 -12.78
CA GLY A 9 6.84 -4.12 -14.12
C GLY A 9 7.66 -5.36 -14.48
N GLY A 10 7.43 -5.89 -15.69
CA GLY A 10 8.20 -7.00 -16.25
C GLY A 10 8.16 -8.27 -15.39
N GLU A 11 9.32 -8.87 -15.14
CA GLU A 11 9.44 -10.12 -14.35
C GLU A 11 8.87 -10.02 -12.93
N TYR A 12 8.78 -8.81 -12.35
CA TYR A 12 8.30 -8.61 -10.98
C TYR A 12 6.81 -8.31 -10.90
N GLN A 13 6.11 -8.07 -12.01
CA GLN A 13 4.70 -7.67 -12.01
C GLN A 13 3.80 -8.74 -11.38
N VAL A 14 3.81 -9.97 -11.90
CA VAL A 14 2.97 -11.06 -11.40
C VAL A 14 3.32 -11.45 -9.95
N PRO A 15 4.61 -11.58 -9.56
CA PRO A 15 4.96 -11.82 -8.16
C PRO A 15 4.50 -10.72 -7.20
N PHE A 16 4.59 -9.44 -7.57
CA PHE A 16 4.11 -8.34 -6.72
C PHE A 16 2.58 -8.29 -6.66
N LEU A 17 1.86 -8.57 -7.75
CA LEU A 17 0.39 -8.70 -7.71
C LEU A 17 -0.05 -9.88 -6.83
N THR A 18 0.72 -10.97 -6.83
CA THR A 18 0.49 -12.09 -5.90
C THR A 18 0.67 -11.64 -4.45
N ALA A 19 1.71 -10.86 -4.15
CA ALA A 19 1.90 -10.27 -2.83
C ALA A 19 0.74 -9.33 -2.44
N ALA A 20 0.25 -8.51 -3.37
CA ALA A 20 -0.94 -7.69 -3.16
C ALA A 20 -2.19 -8.53 -2.83
N SER A 21 -2.40 -9.66 -3.50
CA SER A 21 -3.49 -10.59 -3.17
C SER A 21 -3.37 -11.19 -1.78
N LYS A 22 -2.14 -11.45 -1.30
CA LYS A 22 -1.91 -11.95 0.07
C LYS A 22 -2.09 -10.85 1.12
N ALA A 23 -1.67 -9.62 0.80
CA ALA A 23 -1.85 -8.45 1.66
C ALA A 23 -3.33 -8.15 1.94
N LEU A 24 -4.25 -8.43 1.01
CA LEU A 24 -5.69 -8.35 1.27
C LEU A 24 -6.16 -9.27 2.42
N ARG A 25 -5.34 -10.23 2.84
CA ARG A 25 -5.59 -11.18 3.94
C ARG A 25 -4.70 -10.92 5.16
N GLY A 26 -3.96 -9.81 5.18
CA GLY A 26 -3.11 -9.40 6.31
C GLY A 26 -1.63 -9.79 6.22
N ASP A 27 -1.19 -10.43 5.14
CA ASP A 27 0.23 -10.78 4.99
C ASP A 27 0.74 -10.52 3.57
N PRO A 28 1.40 -9.37 3.30
CA PRO A 28 2.00 -9.12 2.00
C PRO A 28 3.21 -10.05 1.72
N GLY A 29 3.78 -10.68 2.75
CA GLY A 29 4.93 -11.57 2.66
C GLY A 29 6.24 -10.85 2.34
N ALA A 30 7.17 -11.60 1.74
CA ALA A 30 8.50 -11.10 1.38
C ALA A 30 8.54 -10.56 -0.06
N CYS A 31 9.38 -9.54 -0.26
CA CYS A 31 9.61 -8.95 -1.58
C CYS A 31 10.18 -10.00 -2.53
N PRO A 32 9.59 -10.20 -3.73
CA PRO A 32 10.06 -11.23 -4.66
C PRO A 32 11.50 -10.97 -5.15
N LYS A 33 11.91 -9.69 -5.24
CA LYS A 33 13.24 -9.26 -5.68
C LYS A 33 14.32 -9.44 -4.61
N CYS A 34 14.11 -8.92 -3.40
CA CYS A 34 15.17 -8.81 -2.38
C CYS A 34 14.86 -9.51 -1.06
N LYS A 35 13.73 -10.21 -0.97
CA LYS A 35 13.26 -10.98 0.21
C LYS A 35 12.99 -10.17 1.49
N ALA A 36 13.22 -8.86 1.49
CA ALA A 36 12.82 -7.99 2.59
C ALA A 36 11.29 -7.99 2.79
N PRO A 37 10.78 -7.76 4.02
CA PRO A 37 9.34 -7.68 4.25
C PRO A 37 8.67 -6.61 3.39
N LEU A 38 7.53 -6.96 2.79
CA LEU A 38 6.68 -6.02 2.08
C LEU A 38 5.77 -5.28 3.06
N ARG A 39 5.31 -4.11 2.64
CA ARG A 39 4.37 -3.27 3.36
C ARG A 39 3.14 -3.06 2.50
N ALA A 40 2.00 -2.81 3.14
CA ALA A 40 0.73 -2.63 2.47
C ALA A 40 -0.03 -1.46 3.09
N TYR A 41 -0.79 -0.77 2.24
CA TYR A 41 -1.67 0.33 2.61
C TYR A 41 -2.92 0.24 1.74
N PHE A 42 -4.09 0.51 2.31
CA PHE A 42 -5.36 0.50 1.60
C PHE A 42 -6.10 1.82 1.84
N HIS A 43 -6.64 2.39 0.77
CA HIS A 43 -7.53 3.55 0.83
C HIS A 43 -8.89 3.20 0.22
N ALA A 44 -9.96 3.45 0.97
CA ALA A 44 -11.32 3.17 0.55
C ALA A 44 -11.96 4.38 -0.16
N PHE A 45 -11.88 4.43 -1.49
CA PHE A 45 -12.57 5.46 -2.29
C PHE A 45 -14.11 5.35 -2.25
N ARG A 46 -14.64 4.16 -1.96
CA ARG A 46 -16.07 3.91 -1.79
C ARG A 46 -16.31 3.20 -0.48
N ALA A 47 -16.25 3.95 0.62
CA ALA A 47 -16.39 3.40 1.98
C ALA A 47 -17.63 2.50 2.15
N ARG A 48 -18.78 2.89 1.56
CA ARG A 48 -20.03 2.09 1.60
C ARG A 48 -19.92 0.73 0.91
N GLU A 49 -19.05 0.59 -0.09
CA GLU A 49 -18.83 -0.67 -0.82
C GLU A 49 -17.65 -1.47 -0.25
N GLY A 50 -16.86 -0.89 0.68
CA GLY A 50 -15.63 -1.49 1.17
C GLY A 50 -14.54 -1.65 0.10
N LYS A 51 -14.68 -0.98 -1.05
CA LYS A 51 -13.76 -1.10 -2.19
C LYS A 51 -12.83 0.10 -2.27
N GLY A 52 -11.61 -0.19 -2.68
CA GLY A 52 -10.55 0.80 -2.74
C GLY A 52 -9.38 0.35 -3.57
N THR A 53 -8.25 0.99 -3.36
CA THR A 53 -6.97 0.57 -3.93
C THR A 53 -6.06 0.12 -2.80
N LEU A 54 -5.35 -0.97 -3.03
CA LEU A 54 -4.29 -1.45 -2.16
C LEU A 54 -2.95 -1.14 -2.81
N TRP A 55 -2.05 -0.48 -2.10
CA TRP A 55 -0.66 -0.29 -2.49
C TRP A 55 0.22 -1.26 -1.71
N VAL A 56 1.17 -1.90 -2.40
CA VAL A 56 2.17 -2.78 -1.78
C VAL A 56 3.55 -2.37 -2.23
N TRP A 57 4.48 -2.20 -1.29
CA TRP A 57 5.81 -1.72 -1.60
C TRP A 57 6.91 -2.38 -0.76
N CYS A 58 8.14 -2.30 -1.27
CA CYS A 58 9.35 -2.75 -0.60
C CYS A 58 10.28 -1.56 -0.33
N ALA A 59 10.48 -1.22 0.94
CA ALA A 59 11.39 -0.14 1.33
C ALA A 59 12.85 -0.38 0.92
N ALA A 60 13.30 -1.64 0.91
CA ALA A 60 14.69 -2.00 0.64
C ALA A 60 15.08 -1.82 -0.83
N CYS A 61 14.20 -2.21 -1.77
CA CYS A 61 14.47 -2.12 -3.20
C CYS A 61 13.65 -1.06 -3.94
N ARG A 62 12.82 -0.28 -3.21
CA ARG A 62 11.98 0.81 -3.72
C ARG A 62 11.01 0.38 -4.84
N LEU A 63 10.67 -0.91 -4.90
CA LEU A 63 9.65 -1.42 -5.82
C LEU A 63 8.26 -1.33 -5.22
N HIS A 64 7.27 -1.00 -6.04
CA HIS A 64 5.88 -0.94 -5.62
C HIS A 64 4.90 -1.42 -6.68
N THR A 65 3.73 -1.84 -6.25
CA THR A 65 2.57 -2.08 -7.10
C THR A 65 1.30 -1.56 -6.42
N HIS A 66 0.21 -1.51 -7.17
CA HIS A 66 -1.10 -1.29 -6.60
C HIS A 66 -2.14 -2.20 -7.26
N ALA A 67 -3.17 -2.56 -6.51
CA ALA A 67 -4.31 -3.33 -6.95
C ALA A 67 -5.57 -2.49 -6.78
N PRO A 68 -6.15 -1.94 -7.86
CA PRO A 68 -7.34 -1.10 -7.78
C PRO A 68 -8.61 -1.95 -7.65
N ARG A 69 -9.68 -1.35 -7.13
CA ARG A 69 -11.03 -1.94 -7.01
C ARG A 69 -11.06 -3.25 -6.20
N VAL A 70 -10.21 -3.35 -5.20
CA VAL A 70 -10.12 -4.51 -4.31
C VAL A 70 -10.87 -4.25 -2.99
N GLN A 71 -11.22 -5.32 -2.29
CA GLN A 71 -11.82 -5.30 -0.97
C GLN A 71 -10.98 -6.19 -0.04
N PRO A 72 -10.35 -5.63 1.01
CA PRO A 72 -9.57 -6.41 1.96
C PRO A 72 -10.47 -7.24 2.88
N LEU A 73 -9.94 -8.39 3.34
CA LEU A 73 -10.54 -9.24 4.38
C LEU A 73 -10.06 -8.87 5.79
N VAL A 74 -9.16 -7.89 5.87
CA VAL A 74 -8.59 -7.34 7.10
C VAL A 74 -8.82 -5.83 7.14
N THR A 75 -8.69 -5.24 8.31
CA THR A 75 -8.84 -3.79 8.49
C THR A 75 -7.49 -3.09 8.35
N PHE A 76 -7.47 -2.06 7.51
CA PHE A 76 -6.33 -1.16 7.37
C PHE A 76 -6.60 0.14 8.09
N HIS A 77 -5.60 0.66 8.80
CA HIS A 77 -5.66 2.03 9.28
C HIS A 77 -5.40 2.98 8.11
N ASP A 78 -6.35 3.89 7.86
CA ASP A 78 -6.27 4.83 6.76
C ASP A 78 -6.24 6.29 7.29
N PRO A 79 -5.03 6.88 7.46
CA PRO A 79 -4.90 8.26 7.93
C PRO A 79 -5.42 9.29 6.92
N PHE A 80 -5.76 8.87 5.71
CA PHE A 80 -6.27 9.72 4.63
C PHE A 80 -7.77 9.50 4.38
N ALA A 81 -8.46 8.73 5.21
CA ALA A 81 -9.88 8.40 5.04
C ALA A 81 -10.82 9.62 5.00
N SER A 82 -10.41 10.74 5.61
CA SER A 82 -11.17 11.99 5.61
C SER A 82 -10.91 12.89 4.41
N LEU A 83 -9.92 12.56 3.57
CA LEU A 83 -9.63 13.34 2.36
C LEU A 83 -10.73 13.13 1.32
N SER A 84 -11.01 14.19 0.55
CA SER A 84 -11.82 14.04 -0.66
C SER A 84 -11.06 13.22 -1.71
N LEU A 85 -11.79 12.67 -2.70
CA LEU A 85 -11.16 11.96 -3.82
C LEU A 85 -10.15 12.85 -4.57
N GLU A 86 -10.46 14.14 -4.72
CA GLU A 86 -9.60 15.11 -5.40
C GLU A 86 -8.32 15.38 -4.58
N ASP A 87 -8.46 15.59 -3.27
CA ASP A 87 -7.31 15.80 -2.39
C ASP A 87 -6.41 14.57 -2.32
N PHE A 88 -7.01 13.37 -2.27
CA PHE A 88 -6.25 12.12 -2.31
C PHE A 88 -5.52 11.96 -3.65
N ALA A 89 -6.18 12.25 -4.78
CA ALA A 89 -5.54 12.19 -6.09
C ALA A 89 -4.34 13.13 -6.19
N ARG A 90 -4.47 14.38 -5.72
CA ARG A 90 -3.33 15.33 -5.62
C ARG A 90 -2.22 14.81 -4.72
N LEU A 91 -2.57 14.21 -3.58
CA LEU A 91 -1.61 13.59 -2.67
C LEU A 91 -0.86 12.43 -3.34
N GLU A 92 -1.52 11.65 -4.21
CA GLU A 92 -0.89 10.56 -4.96
C GLU A 92 0.00 11.08 -6.12
N SER A 93 -0.45 12.10 -6.87
CA SER A 93 0.19 12.52 -8.13
C SER A 93 1.17 13.69 -8.03
N GLU A 94 0.99 14.62 -7.10
CA GLU A 94 1.71 15.91 -7.04
C GLU A 94 2.59 16.08 -5.79
N SER A 95 2.81 15.01 -5.05
CA SER A 95 3.45 15.10 -3.73
C SER A 95 4.98 15.18 -3.77
N ASP A 96 5.53 16.15 -3.03
CA ASP A 96 6.92 16.19 -2.55
C ASP A 96 6.90 16.22 -1.01
N PRO A 97 7.39 15.17 -0.31
CA PRO A 97 7.96 13.94 -0.84
C PRO A 97 6.92 13.08 -1.56
N SER A 98 7.39 12.16 -2.42
CA SER A 98 6.55 11.27 -3.22
C SER A 98 5.58 10.47 -2.34
N PHE A 99 4.44 10.05 -2.91
CA PHE A 99 3.42 9.30 -2.17
C PHE A 99 3.98 8.11 -1.38
N PHE A 100 4.86 7.30 -1.98
CA PHE A 100 5.49 6.16 -1.29
C PHE A 100 6.51 6.57 -0.23
N GLU A 101 7.18 7.72 -0.35
CA GLU A 101 8.00 8.25 0.74
C GLU A 101 7.14 8.67 1.93
N ARG A 102 5.97 9.25 1.67
CA ARG A 102 5.00 9.59 2.72
C ARG A 102 4.46 8.33 3.41
N LEU A 103 4.07 7.31 2.64
CA LEU A 103 3.65 6.02 3.18
C LEU A 103 4.76 5.33 3.97
N GLU A 104 6.00 5.38 3.48
CA GLU A 104 7.17 4.83 4.16
C GLU A 104 7.39 5.51 5.51
N ALA A 105 7.32 6.84 5.56
CA ALA A 105 7.46 7.62 6.79
C ALA A 105 6.34 7.30 7.79
N LEU A 106 5.08 7.23 7.32
CA LEU A 106 3.94 6.88 8.16
C LEU A 106 4.04 5.45 8.71
N TRP A 107 4.52 4.49 7.91
CA TRP A 107 4.77 3.13 8.38
C TRP A 107 5.81 3.10 9.49
N ILE A 108 6.95 3.78 9.30
CA ILE A 108 8.02 3.86 10.30
C ILE A 108 7.51 4.49 11.61
N ALA A 109 6.62 5.47 11.51
CA ALA A 109 5.96 6.11 12.65
C ALA A 109 4.84 5.25 13.29
N GLY A 110 4.55 4.06 12.76
CA GLY A 110 3.46 3.19 13.24
C GLY A 110 2.06 3.62 12.80
N GLY A 111 1.95 4.68 11.99
CA GLY A 111 0.67 5.26 11.56
C GLY A 111 -0.10 4.46 10.50
N LEU A 112 0.45 3.34 10.01
CA LEU A 112 -0.18 2.46 9.00
C LEU A 112 -0.34 1.01 9.47
N GLN A 113 -0.01 0.68 10.72
CA GLN A 113 -0.09 -0.70 11.19
C GLN A 113 -1.55 -1.17 11.31
N GLU A 114 -1.78 -2.45 11.01
CA GLU A 114 -3.10 -3.08 11.09
C GLU A 114 -3.62 -3.08 12.53
N VAL A 115 -4.89 -2.71 12.70
CA VAL A 115 -5.61 -2.99 13.95
C VAL A 115 -6.02 -4.45 13.87
N VAL A 116 -5.38 -5.30 14.66
CA VAL A 116 -5.71 -6.73 14.75
C VAL A 116 -7.20 -6.83 15.05
N ALA A 117 -7.98 -7.37 14.12
CA ALA A 117 -9.38 -7.67 14.36
C ALA A 117 -9.44 -8.73 15.47
N GLU A 118 -9.91 -8.35 16.66
CA GLU A 118 -10.36 -9.31 17.66
C GLU A 118 -11.45 -10.17 17.01
N ARG A 119 -11.13 -11.44 16.77
CA ARG A 119 -12.14 -12.44 16.41
C ARG A 119 -13.05 -12.60 17.62
N GLN A 120 -14.31 -12.18 17.51
CA GLN A 120 -15.37 -12.63 18.39
C GLN A 120 -15.68 -14.11 18.11
#